data_AF-A0A8J5CNB6-F1
#
_entry.id   AF-A0A8J5CNB6-F1
#
_cell.length_a   1.000
_cell.length_b   1.000
_cell.length_c   1.000
_cell.angle_alpha   90.00
_cell.angle_beta   90.00
_cell.angle_gamma   90.00
#
_symmetry.space_group_name_H-M   'P 1'
#
loop_
_entity.id
_entity.type
_entity.pdbx_description
1 polymer ?
#
loop_
_entity_poly.entity_id
_entity_poly.type
_entity_poly.pdbx_seq_one_letter_code
_entity_poly.pdbx_strand_id
1 'polypeptide(L)'
;MRRVQEGGSELDFIFQQTMFRIKDPKASLHFYTRVLGMRLLKKLDFPDMKFSLYFMGFEAAQDIPEDEKERTGWCFSRKATLELTHNWGTESDPDFLGYHSGNSDPRGFGREDEENIAFVKDPDGYWVEILKQWGDAGG
;
A
#
# COMPACT_ATOMS: atom_id res chain seq x y z
N MET A 1 4.70 -8.54 29.14
CA MET A 1 5.99 -8.77 28.45
C MET A 1 6.33 -10.24 28.55
N ARG A 2 5.99 -11.07 27.55
CA ARG A 2 6.34 -12.50 27.55
C ARG A 2 7.73 -12.66 26.94
N ARG A 3 8.66 -13.28 27.67
CA ARG A 3 9.94 -13.75 27.14
C ARG A 3 9.67 -14.89 26.17
N VAL A 4 10.25 -14.83 24.98
CA VAL A 4 10.28 -15.94 24.02
C VAL A 4 11.26 -16.98 24.54
N GLN A 5 10.83 -18.23 24.65
CA GLN A 5 11.70 -19.38 24.92
C GLN A 5 12.47 -19.73 23.65
N GLU A 6 13.77 -19.92 23.78
CA GLU A 6 14.64 -20.43 22.72
C GLU A 6 14.28 -21.88 22.41
N GLY A 7 13.71 -22.14 21.23
CA GLY A 7 13.32 -23.49 20.80
C GLY A 7 12.25 -23.60 19.71
N GLY A 8 11.96 -22.54 18.95
CA GLY A 8 10.99 -22.54 17.86
C GLY A 8 11.63 -22.18 16.52
N SER A 9 11.25 -22.90 15.47
CA SER A 9 11.52 -22.63 14.05
C SER A 9 11.26 -21.17 13.67
N GLU A 10 11.90 -20.70 12.58
CA GLU A 10 11.73 -19.39 11.92
C GLU A 10 10.64 -18.46 12.48
N LEU A 11 11.03 -17.26 12.91
CA LEU A 11 10.16 -16.20 13.40
C LEU A 11 8.84 -16.11 12.62
N ASP A 12 7.70 -16.39 13.27
CA ASP A 12 6.32 -16.29 12.74
C ASP A 12 5.88 -14.86 12.31
N PHE A 13 6.83 -13.94 12.14
CA PHE A 13 6.60 -12.55 11.76
C PHE A 13 6.82 -12.38 10.26
N ILE A 14 5.92 -11.66 9.61
CA ILE A 14 6.08 -11.24 8.22
C ILE A 14 6.17 -9.71 8.15
N PHE A 15 6.92 -9.20 7.18
CA PHE A 15 6.76 -7.81 6.75
C PHE A 15 5.41 -7.70 6.04
N GLN A 16 4.38 -7.39 6.81
CA GLN A 16 3.00 -7.47 6.35
C GLN A 16 2.65 -6.26 5.47
N GLN A 17 2.95 -5.05 5.93
CA GLN A 17 2.50 -3.84 5.25
C GLN A 17 3.44 -2.65 5.37
N THR A 18 3.33 -1.77 4.39
CA THR A 18 3.76 -0.37 4.45
C THR A 18 2.51 0.50 4.45
N MET A 19 2.44 1.53 5.29
CA MET A 19 1.27 2.40 5.39
C MET A 19 1.57 3.81 4.90
N PHE A 20 0.71 4.32 4.01
CA PHE A 20 0.67 5.73 3.62
C PHE A 20 -0.65 6.37 4.02
N ARG A 21 -0.59 7.63 4.45
CA ARG A 21 -1.80 8.43 4.61
C ARG A 21 -2.12 9.09 3.28
N ILE A 22 -3.39 9.08 2.92
CA ILE A 22 -3.86 9.59 1.64
C ILE A 22 -4.97 10.63 1.81
N LYS A 23 -4.97 11.63 0.94
CA LYS A 23 -5.96 12.72 0.93
C LYS A 23 -7.30 12.26 0.39
N ASP A 24 -7.33 11.65 -0.79
CA ASP A 24 -8.58 11.23 -1.45
C ASP A 24 -8.49 9.76 -1.88
N PRO A 25 -9.27 8.85 -1.25
CA PRO A 25 -9.27 7.43 -1.60
C PRO A 25 -9.68 7.19 -3.04
N LYS A 26 -10.47 8.06 -3.69
CA LYS A 26 -10.83 7.88 -5.10
C LYS A 26 -9.61 8.02 -6.00
N ALA A 27 -8.82 9.07 -5.80
CA ALA A 27 -7.60 9.31 -6.55
C ALA A 27 -6.57 8.21 -6.31
N SER A 28 -6.34 7.86 -5.05
CA SER A 28 -5.33 6.84 -4.68
C SER A 28 -5.75 5.45 -5.14
N LEU A 29 -7.01 5.02 -4.93
CA LEU A 29 -7.47 3.72 -5.43
C LEU A 29 -7.42 3.65 -6.95
N HIS A 30 -7.77 4.73 -7.66
CA HIS A 30 -7.62 4.76 -9.13
C HIS A 30 -6.15 4.57 -9.53
N PHE A 31 -5.23 5.31 -8.93
CA PHE A 31 -3.80 5.19 -9.22
C PHE A 31 -3.28 3.78 -8.96
N TYR A 32 -3.44 3.27 -7.74
CA TYR A 32 -2.89 1.96 -7.36
C TYR A 32 -3.52 0.81 -8.13
N THR A 33 -4.81 0.90 -8.51
CA THR A 33 -5.46 -0.15 -9.30
C THR A 33 -5.23 -0.06 -10.80
N ARG A 34 -5.30 1.13 -11.40
CA ARG A 34 -5.25 1.30 -12.86
C ARG A 34 -3.87 1.57 -13.40
N VAL A 35 -3.04 2.27 -12.65
CA VAL A 35 -1.66 2.60 -13.06
C VAL A 35 -0.71 1.49 -12.63
N LEU A 36 -0.80 1.07 -11.37
CA LEU A 36 0.11 0.06 -10.81
C LEU A 36 -0.45 -1.36 -10.83
N GLY A 37 -1.72 -1.57 -11.17
CA GLY A 37 -2.30 -2.91 -11.33
C GLY A 37 -2.61 -3.66 -10.03
N MET A 38 -2.56 -2.99 -8.87
CA MET A 38 -2.94 -3.60 -7.60
C MET A 38 -4.45 -3.85 -7.51
N ARG A 39 -4.87 -4.68 -6.55
CA ARG A 39 -6.27 -4.94 -6.21
C ARG A 39 -6.55 -4.52 -4.78
N LEU A 40 -7.75 -3.99 -4.54
CA LEU A 40 -8.26 -3.74 -3.19
C LEU A 40 -8.55 -5.09 -2.52
N LEU A 41 -7.73 -5.44 -1.54
CA LEU A 41 -7.81 -6.69 -0.80
C LEU A 41 -8.83 -6.60 0.33
N LYS A 42 -8.87 -5.48 1.06
CA LYS A 42 -9.84 -5.25 2.13
C LYS A 42 -10.03 -3.75 2.37
N LYS A 43 -11.25 -3.36 2.71
CA LYS A 43 -11.56 -2.06 3.30
C LYS A 43 -12.04 -2.26 4.73
N LEU A 44 -11.59 -1.40 5.63
CA LEU A 44 -12.08 -1.29 7.01
C LEU A 44 -12.48 0.17 7.26
N ASP A 45 -13.65 0.36 7.86
CA ASP A 45 -14.16 1.67 8.24
C ASP A 45 -14.24 1.78 9.75
N PHE A 46 -13.82 2.92 10.29
CA PHE A 46 -13.87 3.22 11.73
C PHE A 46 -14.65 4.52 11.96
N PRO A 47 -16.00 4.49 11.93
CA PRO A 47 -16.83 5.70 11.96
C PRO A 47 -16.63 6.57 13.19
N ASP A 48 -16.49 5.97 14.36
CA ASP A 48 -16.29 6.69 15.62
C ASP A 48 -14.97 7.49 15.63
N MET A 49 -13.97 7.01 14.88
CA MET A 49 -12.65 7.63 14.74
C MET A 49 -12.49 8.40 13.42
N LYS A 50 -13.50 8.37 12.55
CA LYS A 50 -13.56 9.06 11.25
C LYS A 50 -12.36 8.77 10.33
N PHE A 51 -12.01 7.50 10.17
CA PHE A 51 -11.04 7.10 9.15
C PHE A 51 -11.38 5.75 8.52
N SER A 52 -10.80 5.50 7.35
CA SER A 52 -10.86 4.21 6.64
C SER A 52 -9.46 3.71 6.31
N LEU A 53 -9.32 2.39 6.27
CA LEU A 53 -8.11 1.69 5.82
C LEU A 53 -8.42 0.93 4.53
N TYR A 54 -7.53 1.01 3.55
CA TYR A 54 -7.61 0.28 2.29
C TYR A 54 -6.33 -0.53 2.10
N PHE A 55 -6.45 -1.85 2.15
CA PHE A 55 -5.34 -2.77 1.97
C PHE A 55 -5.25 -3.16 0.49
N MET A 56 -4.12 -2.86 -0.13
CA MET A 56 -3.84 -3.06 -1.55
C MET A 56 -2.74 -4.11 -1.73
N GLY A 57 -2.85 -4.93 -2.79
CA GLY A 57 -1.80 -5.90 -3.12
C GLY A 57 -2.02 -6.57 -4.49
N PHE A 58 -1.11 -7.45 -4.86
CA PHE A 58 -1.08 -8.13 -6.16
C PHE A 58 -1.63 -9.56 -6.08
N GLU A 59 -2.82 -9.72 -5.54
CA GLU A 59 -3.49 -11.02 -5.44
C GLU A 59 -4.50 -11.21 -6.57
N ALA A 60 -4.70 -12.47 -6.97
CA ALA A 60 -5.70 -12.80 -7.98
C ALA A 60 -7.11 -12.65 -7.41
N ALA A 61 -8.06 -12.22 -8.26
CA ALA A 61 -9.41 -11.90 -7.79
C ALA A 61 -10.11 -13.11 -7.15
N GLN A 62 -9.87 -14.31 -7.70
CA GLN A 62 -10.47 -15.56 -7.21
C GLN A 62 -9.93 -16.04 -5.86
N ASP A 63 -8.78 -15.52 -5.43
CA ASP A 63 -8.15 -15.91 -4.17
C ASP A 63 -8.64 -15.07 -2.99
N ILE A 64 -9.38 -13.98 -3.25
CA ILE A 64 -9.93 -13.09 -2.24
C ILE A 64 -11.21 -13.73 -1.68
N PRO A 65 -11.26 -14.10 -0.39
CA PRO A 65 -12.46 -14.68 0.19
C PRO A 65 -13.65 -13.70 0.14
N GLU A 66 -14.84 -14.23 -0.11
CA GLU A 66 -16.09 -13.43 -0.08
C GLU A 66 -16.58 -13.18 1.34
N ASP A 67 -16.39 -14.14 2.25
CA ASP A 67 -16.73 -13.96 3.66
C ASP A 67 -15.82 -12.92 4.32
N GLU A 68 -16.42 -11.93 4.98
CA GLU A 68 -15.69 -10.79 5.54
C GLU A 68 -14.70 -11.18 6.66
N LYS A 69 -15.03 -12.20 7.46
CA LYS A 69 -14.18 -12.64 8.57
C LYS A 69 -12.99 -13.43 8.03
N GLU A 70 -13.22 -14.33 7.10
CA GLU A 70 -12.16 -15.07 6.39
C GLU A 70 -11.25 -14.12 5.62
N ARG A 71 -11.83 -13.17 4.90
CA ARG A 71 -11.10 -12.15 4.13
C ARG A 71 -10.17 -11.31 5.01
N THR A 72 -10.58 -11.02 6.25
CA THR A 72 -9.73 -10.27 7.19
C THR A 72 -8.50 -11.07 7.59
N GLY A 73 -8.67 -12.32 8.03
CA GLY A 73 -7.54 -13.19 8.37
C GLY A 73 -6.63 -13.46 7.17
N TRP A 74 -7.23 -13.70 6.00
CA TRP A 74 -6.51 -13.88 4.75
C TRP A 74 -5.70 -12.64 4.36
N CYS A 75 -6.31 -11.45 4.38
CA CYS A 75 -5.64 -10.19 4.03
C CYS A 75 -4.42 -9.94 4.93
N PHE A 76 -4.56 -10.14 6.25
CA PHE A 76 -3.48 -9.92 7.21
C PHE A 76 -2.40 -11.01 7.18
N SER A 77 -2.62 -12.11 6.47
CA SER A 77 -1.60 -13.11 6.17
C SER A 77 -0.74 -12.75 4.94
N ARG A 78 -1.16 -11.76 4.13
CA ARG A 78 -0.43 -11.36 2.93
C ARG A 78 0.82 -10.57 3.29
N LYS A 79 1.92 -10.84 2.60
CA LYS A 79 3.19 -10.12 2.76
C LYS A 79 3.17 -8.84 1.92
N ALA A 80 3.88 -7.81 2.39
CA ALA A 80 4.15 -6.58 1.67
C ALA A 80 2.92 -5.89 1.02
N THR A 81 1.77 -5.89 1.69
CA THR A 81 0.61 -5.11 1.24
C THR A 81 0.86 -3.62 1.43
N LEU A 82 0.16 -2.80 0.65
CA LEU A 82 0.11 -1.35 0.87
C LEU A 82 -1.17 -1.01 1.63
N GLU A 83 -1.04 -0.44 2.82
CA GLU A 83 -2.14 0.10 3.61
C GLU A 83 -2.29 1.59 3.29
N LEU A 84 -3.45 2.00 2.77
CA LEU A 84 -3.79 3.40 2.58
C LEU A 84 -4.75 3.84 3.67
N THR A 85 -4.35 4.85 4.44
CA THR A 85 -5.13 5.39 5.56
C THR A 85 -5.72 6.74 5.17
N HIS A 86 -7.05 6.81 5.12
CA HIS A 86 -7.79 8.02 4.80
C HIS A 86 -8.50 8.55 6.04
N ASN A 87 -8.12 9.74 6.49
CA ASN A 87 -8.87 10.48 7.49
C ASN A 87 -10.02 11.22 6.81
N TRP A 88 -11.26 11.01 7.25
CA TRP A 88 -12.43 11.54 6.55
C TRP A 88 -12.46 13.06 6.57
N GLY A 89 -12.80 13.66 5.42
CA GLY A 89 -12.92 15.09 5.22
C GLY A 89 -11.70 15.74 4.57
N THR A 90 -10.51 15.12 4.61
CA THR A 90 -9.29 15.66 3.98
C THR A 90 -9.42 15.77 2.46
N GLU A 91 -10.25 14.94 1.83
CA GLU A 91 -10.54 14.94 0.39
C GLU A 91 -11.25 16.21 -0.07
N SER A 92 -11.97 16.88 0.83
CA SER A 92 -12.78 18.07 0.55
C SER A 92 -12.26 19.34 1.24
N ASP A 93 -11.16 19.22 1.99
CA ASP A 93 -10.55 20.34 2.71
C ASP A 93 -9.63 21.14 1.75
N PRO A 94 -9.99 22.40 1.42
CA PRO A 94 -9.17 23.25 0.55
C PRO A 94 -7.89 23.73 1.24
N ASP A 95 -7.85 23.75 2.58
CA ASP A 95 -6.71 24.19 3.38
C ASP A 95 -5.77 23.02 3.73
N PHE A 96 -6.15 21.79 3.38
CA PHE A 96 -5.31 20.63 3.58
C PHE A 96 -4.10 20.64 2.64
N LEU A 97 -2.94 20.98 3.22
CA LEU A 97 -1.64 21.12 2.53
C LEU A 97 -1.05 19.80 2.03
N GLY A 98 -1.71 18.66 2.30
CA GLY A 98 -1.20 17.33 2.01
C GLY A 98 -0.48 16.69 3.21
N TYR A 99 -0.23 15.40 3.11
CA TYR A 99 0.60 14.70 4.07
C TYR A 99 2.08 14.93 3.77
N HIS A 100 2.91 15.01 4.80
CA HIS A 100 4.35 15.01 4.62
C HIS A 100 4.80 13.63 4.11
N SER A 101 5.21 13.57 2.85
CA SER A 101 5.75 12.34 2.25
C SER A 101 7.20 12.05 2.63
N GLY A 102 7.85 12.96 3.38
CA GLY A 102 9.28 12.88 3.69
C GLY A 102 10.20 13.18 2.51
N ASN A 103 9.64 13.43 1.32
CA ASN A 103 10.36 13.62 0.05
C ASN A 103 10.51 15.10 -0.35
N SER A 104 10.47 16.03 0.61
CA SER A 104 10.87 17.42 0.41
C SER A 104 12.40 17.53 0.33
N ASP A 105 12.93 18.40 -0.53
CA ASP A 105 14.39 18.55 -0.78
C ASP A 105 15.24 18.60 0.51
N PRO A 106 16.47 18.03 0.52
CA PRO A 106 17.22 17.52 -0.63
C PRO A 106 16.92 16.05 -1.01
N ARG A 107 16.73 15.83 -2.32
CA ARG A 107 16.38 14.56 -2.99
C ARG A 107 17.39 13.41 -2.78
N GLY A 108 16.88 12.18 -2.66
CA GLY A 108 17.66 10.93 -2.64
C GLY A 108 17.06 9.83 -3.52
N PHE A 109 17.95 9.21 -4.32
CA PHE A 109 17.87 8.07 -5.26
C PHE A 109 17.05 8.24 -6.56
N GLY A 110 17.79 8.21 -7.67
CA GLY A 110 17.32 8.17 -9.05
C GLY A 110 18.40 8.70 -10.00
N ARG A 111 19.27 7.83 -10.53
CA ARG A 111 19.94 8.09 -11.81
C ARG A 111 18.90 7.82 -12.90
N GLU A 112 18.86 8.64 -13.95
CA GLU A 112 17.86 8.56 -15.03
C GLU A 112 18.25 7.53 -16.11
N ASP A 113 19.19 6.61 -15.81
CA ASP A 113 19.96 5.91 -16.83
C ASP A 113 19.88 4.35 -16.75
N GLU A 114 18.85 3.80 -16.09
CA GLU A 114 18.60 2.34 -16.12
C GLU A 114 17.30 2.01 -16.87
N GLU A 115 17.40 1.36 -18.03
CA GLU A 115 16.28 1.00 -18.95
C GLU A 115 15.13 0.19 -18.30
N ASN A 116 15.29 -0.25 -17.04
CA ASN A 116 14.34 -1.11 -16.33
C ASN A 116 13.78 -0.49 -15.05
N ILE A 117 14.11 0.76 -14.72
CA ILE A 117 13.62 1.46 -13.53
C ILE A 117 12.85 2.70 -13.96
N ALA A 118 11.68 2.92 -13.37
CA ALA A 118 10.96 4.18 -13.47
C ALA A 118 10.52 4.67 -12.08
N PHE A 119 10.32 5.97 -11.97
CA PHE A 119 9.82 6.60 -10.76
C PHE A 119 8.48 7.27 -11.07
N VAL A 120 7.49 7.03 -10.23
CA VAL A 120 6.17 7.66 -10.35
C VAL A 120 5.79 8.27 -9.00
N LYS A 121 5.16 9.45 -9.04
CA LYS A 121 4.53 10.02 -7.86
C LYS A 121 3.09 9.52 -7.76
N ASP A 122 2.72 9.07 -6.58
CA ASP A 122 1.30 8.84 -6.27
C ASP A 122 0.55 10.19 -6.11
N PRO A 123 -0.78 10.18 -5.96
CA PRO A 123 -1.58 11.40 -5.80
C PRO A 123 -1.21 12.25 -4.58
N ASP A 124 -0.58 11.67 -3.58
CA ASP A 124 -0.17 12.32 -2.32
C ASP A 124 1.31 12.73 -2.32
N GLY A 125 2.04 12.48 -3.43
CA GLY A 125 3.41 12.91 -3.63
C GLY A 125 4.47 11.95 -3.07
N TYR A 126 4.11 10.73 -2.70
CA TYR A 126 5.06 9.66 -2.42
C TYR A 126 5.71 9.19 -3.72
N TRP A 127 7.04 9.07 -3.70
CA TRP A 127 7.77 8.47 -4.82
C TRP A 127 7.68 6.95 -4.70
N VAL A 128 7.27 6.32 -5.79
CA VAL A 128 7.25 4.87 -5.96
C VAL A 128 8.25 4.54 -7.06
N GLU A 129 9.28 3.78 -6.69
CA GLU A 129 10.19 3.16 -7.64
C GLU A 129 9.53 1.89 -8.17
N ILE A 130 9.44 1.77 -9.49
CA ILE A 130 8.90 0.61 -10.18
C ILE A 130 9.99 0.02 -11.05
N LEU A 131 10.11 -1.31 -10.99
CA LEU A 131 11.02 -2.06 -11.82
C LEU A 131 10.23 -2.81 -12.87
N LYS A 132 10.74 -2.84 -14.10
CA LYS A 132 10.26 -3.77 -15.12
C LYS A 132 10.52 -5.19 -14.60
N GLN A 133 9.46 -6.00 -14.54
CA GLN A 133 9.60 -7.39 -14.14
C GLN A 133 10.49 -8.14 -15.14
N TRP A 134 11.57 -8.75 -14.65
CA TRP A 134 12.37 -9.67 -15.44
C TRP A 134 11.57 -10.96 -15.65
N GLY A 135 11.13 -11.24 -16.88
CA GLY A 135 10.49 -12.52 -17.20
C GLY A 135 9.53 -12.53 -18.41
N ASP A 136 8.87 -11.41 -18.74
CA ASP A 136 7.90 -11.39 -19.85
C ASP A 136 8.49 -10.79 -21.13
N ALA A 137 9.63 -11.32 -21.55
CA ALA A 137 10.12 -11.22 -22.91
C ALA A 137 9.84 -12.55 -23.65
N GLY A 138 8.57 -12.78 -23.98
CA GLY A 138 8.16 -13.70 -25.06
C GLY A 138 7.37 -12.86 -26.07
N GLY A 139 7.71 -12.75 -27.35
CA GLY A 139 8.35 -13.77 -28.19
C GLY A 139 7.29 -14.76 -28.62
#